data_AF-A0AA42NL32-F1
#
_entry.id   AF-A0AA42NL32-F1
#
_cell.length_a   1.000
_cell.length_b   1.000
_cell.length_c   1.000
_cell.angle_alpha   90.00
_cell.angle_beta   90.00
_cell.angle_gamma   90.00
#
_symmetry.space_group_name_H-M   'P 1'
#
loop_
_entity.id
_entity.type
_entity.pdbx_description
1 polymer ?
#
loop_
_entity_poly.entity_id
_entity_poly.type
_entity_poly.pdbx_seq_one_letter_code
_entity_poly.pdbx_strand_id
1 'polypeptide(L)'
;MVKKLPKDKIHQQAQSASKLSPIEEKVFSLNNTMNGGSADNENPFVTLKYFCNAFECFSAWEKDELKSFSDFISALRDRTWRQVLETSGKGDNKAGLAYTQYDIATIKNGAEEHLKRVRKQIGDDITFFELRVNQKMRVHGFRAKAAFFLVLLDREHRVFPS
;
A
#
# COMPACT_ATOMS: atom_id res chain seq x y z
N MET A 1 -21.76 42.29 -24.11
CA MET A 1 -20.74 41.44 -24.74
C MET A 1 -20.12 40.53 -23.68
N VAL A 2 -20.40 39.23 -23.72
CA VAL A 2 -19.78 38.25 -22.80
C VAL A 2 -18.37 37.95 -23.32
N LYS A 3 -17.33 38.38 -22.60
CA LYS A 3 -15.95 38.03 -22.92
C LYS A 3 -15.80 36.51 -22.85
N LYS A 4 -15.65 35.84 -24.00
CA LYS A 4 -15.31 34.41 -24.06
C LYS A 4 -13.95 34.22 -23.39
N LEU A 5 -13.94 33.43 -22.31
CA LEU A 5 -12.71 33.01 -21.64
C LEU A 5 -11.84 32.22 -22.66
N PRO A 6 -10.54 32.53 -22.79
CA PRO A 6 -9.66 31.81 -23.73
C PRO A 6 -9.43 30.38 -23.23
N LYS A 7 -10.18 29.43 -23.77
CA LYS A 7 -10.11 28.00 -23.41
C LYS A 7 -8.71 27.43 -23.64
N ASP A 8 -7.98 27.93 -24.62
CA ASP A 8 -6.65 27.45 -25.00
C ASP A 8 -5.58 27.76 -23.93
N LYS A 9 -5.69 28.91 -23.27
CA LYS A 9 -4.79 29.27 -22.15
C LYS A 9 -5.06 28.41 -20.92
N ILE A 10 -6.33 28.08 -20.67
CA ILE A 10 -6.72 27.19 -19.58
C ILE A 10 -6.22 25.76 -19.84
N HIS A 11 -6.29 25.29 -21.10
CA HIS A 11 -5.78 23.97 -21.49
C HIS A 11 -4.25 23.88 -21.37
N GLN A 12 -3.51 24.92 -21.79
CA GLN A 12 -2.05 24.97 -21.62
C GLN A 12 -1.64 25.04 -20.15
N GLN A 13 -2.38 25.79 -19.31
CA GLN A 13 -2.12 25.84 -17.87
C GLN A 13 -2.38 24.50 -17.18
N ALA A 14 -3.46 23.80 -17.56
CA ALA A 14 -3.76 22.45 -17.07
C ALA A 14 -2.74 21.40 -17.55
N GLN A 15 -2.20 21.53 -18.78
CA GLN A 15 -1.13 20.67 -19.30
C GLN A 15 0.25 20.98 -18.71
N SER A 16 0.44 22.20 -18.19
CA SER A 16 1.65 22.64 -17.48
C SER A 16 1.65 22.28 -15.99
N ALA A 17 0.56 21.71 -15.47
CA ALA A 17 0.52 21.14 -14.14
C ALA A 17 1.41 19.89 -14.09
N SER A 18 2.70 20.12 -13.83
CA SER A 18 3.70 19.17 -13.36
C SER A 18 3.62 17.78 -13.98
N LYS A 19 4.07 17.65 -15.24
CA LYS A 19 4.48 16.34 -15.76
C LYS A 19 5.68 15.87 -14.96
N LEU A 20 5.57 14.68 -14.38
CA LEU A 20 6.71 14.01 -13.77
C LEU A 20 7.80 13.83 -14.83
N SER A 21 9.05 13.97 -14.42
CA SER A 21 10.18 13.62 -15.27
C SER A 21 10.17 12.11 -15.54
N PRO A 22 10.77 11.63 -16.65
CA PRO A 22 10.87 10.20 -16.93
C PRO A 22 11.52 9.39 -15.80
N ILE A 23 12.41 10.01 -15.02
CA ILE A 23 13.04 9.40 -13.85
C ILE A 23 12.01 9.24 -12.73
N GLU A 24 11.22 10.27 -12.42
CA GLU A 24 10.16 10.18 -11.42
C GLU A 24 9.08 9.17 -11.82
N GLU A 25 8.67 9.17 -13.08
CA GLU A 25 7.70 8.18 -13.57
C GLU A 25 8.23 6.75 -13.45
N LYS A 26 9.53 6.52 -13.66
CA LYS A 26 10.19 5.23 -13.42
C LYS A 26 10.26 4.89 -11.92
N VAL A 27 10.65 5.84 -11.07
CA VAL A 27 10.77 5.65 -9.61
C VAL A 27 9.44 5.26 -8.98
N PHE A 28 8.35 5.87 -9.44
CA PHE A 28 7.00 5.58 -8.94
C PHE A 28 6.27 4.48 -9.72
N SER A 29 6.93 3.83 -10.68
CA SER A 29 6.32 2.84 -11.58
C SER A 29 5.02 3.34 -12.25
N LEU A 30 5.02 4.60 -12.68
CA LEU A 30 3.88 5.27 -13.32
C LEU A 30 3.88 5.13 -14.84
N ASN A 31 5.01 4.70 -15.43
CA ASN A 31 5.21 4.56 -16.88
C ASN A 31 4.13 3.71 -17.58
N ASN A 32 3.61 2.66 -16.94
CA ASN A 32 2.61 1.74 -17.52
C ASN A 32 1.16 2.06 -17.14
N THR A 33 0.93 2.95 -16.17
CA THR A 33 -0.39 3.11 -15.54
C THR A 33 -1.14 4.38 -15.96
N MET A 34 -0.48 5.27 -16.71
CA MET A 34 -1.04 6.51 -17.26
C MET A 34 -2.13 6.28 -18.32
N ASN A 35 -2.21 5.08 -18.92
CA ASN A 35 -3.21 4.71 -19.93
C ASN A 35 -4.35 3.82 -19.39
N GLY A 36 -4.60 3.83 -18.08
CA GLY A 36 -5.64 2.97 -17.47
C GLY A 36 -5.24 1.49 -17.30
N GLY A 37 -3.97 1.15 -17.55
CA GLY A 37 -3.44 -0.19 -17.31
C GLY A 37 -3.41 -0.59 -15.83
N SER A 38 -3.60 -1.88 -15.56
CA SER A 38 -3.43 -2.46 -14.23
C SER A 38 -1.95 -2.47 -13.83
N ALA A 39 -1.66 -2.15 -12.57
CA ALA A 39 -0.30 -2.23 -12.01
C ALA A 39 0.07 -3.66 -11.55
N ASP A 40 -0.67 -4.69 -11.97
CA ASP A 40 -0.49 -6.07 -11.48
C ASP A 40 0.85 -6.67 -11.87
N ASN A 41 1.43 -6.21 -12.97
CA ASN A 41 2.76 -6.63 -13.42
C ASN A 41 3.89 -5.81 -12.79
N GLU A 42 3.58 -4.79 -12.00
CA GLU A 42 4.60 -3.95 -11.37
C GLU A 42 5.09 -4.57 -10.07
N ASN A 43 6.38 -4.39 -9.79
CA ASN A 43 7.01 -4.77 -8.54
C ASN A 43 6.67 -3.75 -7.44
N PRO A 44 6.10 -4.18 -6.30
CA PRO A 44 5.73 -3.25 -5.26
C PRO A 44 6.90 -2.63 -4.51
N PHE A 45 6.68 -1.42 -4.01
CA PHE A 45 7.55 -0.75 -3.04
C PHE A 45 6.74 -0.28 -1.84
N VAL A 46 7.40 -0.16 -0.69
CA VAL A 46 6.76 0.27 0.56
C VAL A 46 6.80 1.79 0.69
N THR A 47 5.66 2.38 1.06
CA THR A 47 5.56 3.79 1.45
C THR A 47 4.92 3.93 2.82
N LEU A 48 5.43 4.86 3.62
CA LEU A 48 5.06 5.08 5.02
C LEU A 48 4.20 6.34 5.22
N LYS A 49 3.62 6.90 4.15
CA LYS A 49 2.84 8.15 4.21
C LYS A 49 1.72 8.13 5.27
N TYR A 50 1.10 6.96 5.49
CA TYR A 50 0.00 6.77 6.43
C TYR A 50 0.39 5.87 7.62
N PHE A 51 1.68 5.72 7.91
CA PHE A 51 2.15 4.86 8.98
C PHE A 51 1.74 5.38 10.38
N CYS A 52 1.20 4.51 11.22
CA CYS A 52 0.81 4.81 12.60
C CYS A 52 1.85 4.31 13.62
N ASN A 53 2.80 5.17 13.99
CA ASN A 53 3.78 4.84 15.03
C ASN A 53 3.17 4.64 16.43
N ALA A 54 1.99 5.23 16.69
CA ALA A 54 1.31 5.16 17.98
C ALA A 54 0.70 3.78 18.25
N PHE A 55 0.44 2.99 17.22
CA PHE A 55 -0.04 1.61 17.37
C PHE A 55 1.13 0.64 17.61
N GLU A 56 2.16 0.73 16.78
CA GLU A 56 3.38 -0.08 16.84
C GLU A 56 4.51 0.69 16.16
N CYS A 57 5.71 0.66 16.75
CA CYS A 57 6.86 1.43 16.27
C CYS A 57 8.03 0.50 15.93
N PHE A 58 8.79 0.81 14.87
CA PHE A 58 10.01 0.07 14.54
C PHE A 58 11.02 0.04 15.70
N SER A 59 11.03 1.05 16.56
CA SER A 59 11.91 1.07 17.75
C SER A 59 11.54 0.01 18.80
N ALA A 60 10.33 -0.54 18.74
CA ALA A 60 9.89 -1.64 19.60
C ALA A 60 10.20 -3.02 19.00
N TRP A 61 10.65 -3.09 17.75
CA TRP A 61 11.02 -4.33 17.08
C TRP A 61 12.47 -4.70 17.39
N GLU A 62 12.71 -5.96 17.67
CA GLU A 62 14.03 -6.51 17.94
C GLU A 62 14.83 -6.72 16.64
N LYS A 63 16.13 -6.94 16.78
CA LYS A 63 17.05 -7.09 15.65
C LYS A 63 16.58 -8.12 14.63
N ASP A 64 16.16 -9.30 15.08
CA ASP A 64 15.75 -10.39 14.19
C ASP A 64 14.37 -10.13 13.56
N GLU A 65 13.53 -9.34 14.22
CA GLU A 65 12.25 -8.89 13.70
C GLU A 65 12.43 -7.83 12.61
N LEU A 66 13.33 -6.87 12.83
CA LEU A 66 13.72 -5.89 11.81
C LEU A 66 14.43 -6.54 10.62
N LYS A 67 15.21 -7.60 10.86
CA LYS A 67 15.76 -8.44 9.79
C LYS A 67 14.63 -9.10 9.00
N SER A 68 13.67 -9.73 9.68
CA SER A 68 12.50 -10.34 9.02
C SER A 68 11.71 -9.31 8.20
N PHE A 69 11.59 -8.08 8.70
CA PHE A 69 10.96 -6.98 7.96
C PHE A 69 11.75 -6.58 6.70
N SER A 70 13.09 -6.56 6.77
CA SER A 70 13.95 -6.30 5.61
C SER A 70 13.86 -7.41 4.56
N ASP A 71 13.77 -8.66 5.02
CA ASP A 71 13.56 -9.84 4.17
C ASP A 71 12.16 -9.78 3.52
N PHE A 72 11.13 -9.31 4.25
CA PHE A 72 9.80 -9.02 3.73
C PHE A 72 9.82 -7.95 2.62
N ILE A 73 10.51 -6.82 2.82
CA ILE A 73 10.62 -5.78 1.79
C ILE A 73 11.26 -6.33 0.52
N SER A 74 12.32 -7.12 0.66
CA SER A 74 13.00 -7.76 -0.47
C SER A 74 12.06 -8.73 -1.19
N ALA A 75 11.40 -9.60 -0.43
CA ALA A 75 10.41 -10.55 -0.95
C ALA A 75 9.25 -9.84 -1.69
N LEU A 76 8.79 -8.69 -1.18
CA LEU A 76 7.77 -7.90 -1.83
C LEU A 76 8.27 -7.33 -3.16
N ARG A 77 9.45 -6.70 -3.16
CA ARG A 77 10.07 -6.09 -4.36
C ARG A 77 10.36 -7.12 -5.44
N ASP A 78 10.72 -8.35 -5.08
CA ASP A 78 11.09 -9.39 -6.04
C ASP A 78 9.87 -10.08 -6.69
N ARG A 79 8.65 -9.68 -6.30
CA ARG A 79 7.39 -10.18 -6.86
C ARG A 79 6.62 -9.09 -7.57
N THR A 80 5.79 -9.47 -8.54
CA THR A 80 4.76 -8.56 -9.07
C THR A 80 3.54 -8.56 -8.16
N TRP A 81 2.70 -7.51 -8.22
CA TRP A 81 1.44 -7.49 -7.50
C TRP A 81 0.55 -8.71 -7.79
N ARG A 82 0.51 -9.20 -9.05
CA ARG A 82 -0.21 -10.43 -9.40
C ARG A 82 0.24 -11.60 -8.53
N GLN A 83 1.56 -11.83 -8.45
CA GLN A 83 2.13 -12.89 -7.65
C GLN A 83 1.84 -12.71 -6.15
N VAL A 84 1.85 -11.47 -5.64
CA VAL A 84 1.47 -11.19 -4.24
C VAL A 84 0.01 -11.57 -3.98
N LEU A 85 -0.91 -11.17 -4.85
CA LEU A 85 -2.35 -11.43 -4.72
C LEU A 85 -2.68 -12.93 -4.83
N GLU A 86 -1.92 -13.67 -5.64
CA GLU A 86 -2.03 -15.12 -5.78
C GLU A 86 -1.59 -15.91 -4.53
N THR A 87 -0.88 -15.29 -3.58
CA THR A 87 -0.52 -15.93 -2.29
C THR A 87 -1.69 -16.04 -1.29
N SER A 88 -2.90 -15.67 -1.69
CA SER A 88 -4.10 -15.67 -0.86
C SER A 88 -4.79 -17.04 -0.76
N GLY A 89 -5.57 -17.25 0.30
CA GLY A 89 -6.47 -18.42 0.44
C GLY A 89 -6.08 -19.49 1.46
N LYS A 90 -6.78 -20.63 1.43
CA LYS A 90 -6.51 -21.86 2.21
C LYS A 90 -5.99 -22.95 1.24
N GLY A 91 -4.76 -23.41 1.43
CA GLY A 91 -4.14 -24.48 0.63
C GLY A 91 -2.62 -24.53 0.81
N ASP A 92 -1.96 -25.53 0.24
CA ASP A 92 -0.51 -25.77 0.34
C ASP A 92 0.34 -24.61 -0.23
N ASN A 93 -0.28 -23.74 -1.03
CA ASN A 93 0.34 -22.54 -1.61
C ASN A 93 0.28 -21.29 -0.70
N LYS A 94 -0.19 -21.39 0.56
CA LYS A 94 -0.18 -20.28 1.53
C LYS A 94 1.23 -19.99 2.08
N ALA A 95 2.24 -20.10 1.22
CA ALA A 95 3.63 -19.81 1.51
C ALA A 95 3.97 -18.37 1.11
N GLY A 96 4.79 -17.70 1.91
CA GLY A 96 5.25 -16.33 1.63
C GLY A 96 4.38 -15.25 2.27
N LEU A 97 3.92 -14.30 1.46
CA LEU A 97 3.33 -13.02 1.93
C LEU A 97 1.86 -13.15 2.38
N ALA A 98 1.17 -14.24 2.05
CA ALA A 98 -0.16 -14.59 2.56
C ALA A 98 -1.20 -13.45 2.52
N TYR A 99 -1.37 -12.83 1.36
CA TYR A 99 -2.32 -11.74 1.16
C TYR A 99 -3.72 -12.08 1.69
N THR A 100 -4.22 -11.27 2.62
CA THR A 100 -5.55 -11.47 3.22
C THR A 100 -6.28 -10.14 3.33
N GLN A 101 -7.36 -9.98 2.56
CA GLN A 101 -8.26 -8.84 2.66
C GLN A 101 -9.12 -8.94 3.92
N TYR A 102 -9.50 -7.79 4.47
CA TYR A 102 -10.40 -7.71 5.60
C TYR A 102 -11.28 -6.46 5.51
N ASP A 103 -12.40 -6.49 6.22
CA ASP A 103 -13.18 -5.30 6.51
C ASP A 103 -12.65 -4.65 7.79
N ILE A 104 -12.50 -3.32 7.80
CA ILE A 104 -12.11 -2.57 8.98
C ILE A 104 -13.12 -2.81 10.12
N ALA A 105 -14.40 -3.01 9.79
CA ALA A 105 -15.47 -3.23 10.76
C ALA A 105 -15.29 -4.52 11.60
N THR A 106 -14.40 -5.44 11.20
CA THR A 106 -14.14 -6.69 11.94
C THR A 106 -13.02 -6.57 12.97
N ILE A 107 -12.30 -5.44 13.00
CA ILE A 107 -11.20 -5.16 13.92
C ILE A 107 -11.75 -4.71 15.27
N LYS A 108 -11.19 -5.22 16.38
CA LYS A 108 -11.72 -5.02 17.74
C LYS A 108 -10.81 -4.21 18.68
N ASN A 109 -9.94 -3.35 18.13
CA ASN A 109 -8.96 -2.60 18.93
C ASN A 109 -8.62 -1.23 18.31
N GLY A 110 -7.64 -0.54 18.89
CA GLY A 110 -7.19 0.80 18.45
C GLY A 110 -6.65 0.90 17.01
N ALA A 111 -6.42 -0.22 16.32
CA ALA A 111 -6.10 -0.22 14.88
C ALA A 111 -7.29 0.26 14.03
N GLU A 112 -8.52 -0.04 14.45
CA GLU A 112 -9.74 0.28 13.72
C GLU A 112 -9.86 1.79 13.48
N GLU A 113 -9.67 2.60 14.52
CA GLU A 113 -9.79 4.05 14.44
C GLU A 113 -8.79 4.66 13.46
N HIS A 114 -7.55 4.19 13.46
CA HIS A 114 -6.53 4.69 12.55
C HIS A 114 -6.85 4.30 11.10
N LEU A 115 -7.24 3.05 10.84
CA LEU A 115 -7.61 2.60 9.50
C LEU A 115 -8.84 3.36 8.97
N LYS A 116 -9.84 3.64 9.82
CA LYS A 116 -10.99 4.50 9.48
C LYS A 116 -10.56 5.92 9.11
N ARG A 117 -9.62 6.52 9.86
CA ARG A 117 -9.08 7.85 9.54
C ARG A 117 -8.36 7.86 8.19
N VAL A 118 -7.55 6.83 7.93
CA VAL A 118 -6.85 6.68 6.65
C VAL A 118 -7.85 6.51 5.50
N ARG A 119 -8.87 5.65 5.64
CA ARG A 119 -9.97 5.50 4.65
C ARG A 119 -10.62 6.84 4.32
N LYS A 120 -10.95 7.66 5.32
CA LYS A 120 -11.54 8.99 5.13
C LYS A 120 -10.65 9.94 4.30
N GLN A 121 -9.33 9.77 4.33
CA GLN A 121 -8.38 10.61 3.58
C GLN A 121 -8.21 10.17 2.12
N ILE A 122 -8.40 8.89 1.81
CA ILE A 122 -8.06 8.29 0.51
C ILE A 122 -9.27 7.84 -0.31
N GLY A 123 -10.44 7.66 0.32
CA GLY A 123 -11.68 7.23 -0.32
C GLY A 123 -12.13 5.82 0.10
N ASP A 124 -13.42 5.55 -0.08
CA ASP A 124 -14.06 4.31 0.40
C ASP A 124 -13.75 3.08 -0.47
N ASP A 125 -13.35 3.28 -1.73
CA ASP A 125 -13.06 2.20 -2.70
C ASP A 125 -11.74 1.46 -2.40
N ILE A 126 -11.00 1.88 -1.37
CA ILE A 126 -9.74 1.26 -1.00
C ILE A 126 -9.96 0.02 -0.13
N THR A 127 -9.38 -1.07 -0.63
CA THR A 127 -9.31 -2.34 0.09
C THR A 127 -8.07 -2.41 0.95
N PHE A 128 -8.28 -2.57 2.25
CA PHE A 128 -7.20 -2.89 3.19
C PHE A 128 -6.96 -4.39 3.25
N PHE A 129 -5.72 -4.75 3.50
CA PHE A 129 -5.29 -6.14 3.62
C PHE A 129 -4.08 -6.25 4.55
N GLU A 130 -3.80 -7.48 4.95
CA GLU A 130 -2.57 -7.83 5.64
C GLU A 130 -1.62 -8.61 4.73
N LEU A 131 -0.33 -8.42 4.98
CA LEU A 131 0.75 -9.26 4.47
C LEU A 131 1.57 -9.81 5.64
N ARG A 132 2.00 -11.05 5.48
CA ARG A 132 2.85 -11.75 6.44
C ARG A 132 4.31 -11.31 6.28
N VAL A 133 4.90 -10.87 7.38
CA VAL A 133 6.35 -10.64 7.49
C VAL A 133 7.03 -11.96 7.84
N ASN A 134 6.53 -12.65 8.86
CA ASN A 134 6.93 -14.01 9.22
C ASN A 134 5.74 -14.72 9.90
N GLN A 135 5.93 -15.91 10.47
CA GLN A 135 4.82 -16.66 11.10
C GLN A 135 4.11 -15.90 12.24
N LYS A 136 4.79 -14.96 12.90
CA LYS A 136 4.28 -14.19 14.05
C LYS A 136 3.86 -12.76 13.67
N MET A 137 4.49 -12.14 12.67
CA MET A 137 4.37 -10.71 12.42
C MET A 137 3.68 -10.42 11.10
N ARG A 138 2.85 -9.38 11.09
CA ARG A 138 2.09 -8.91 9.94
C ARG A 138 2.28 -7.42 9.75
N VAL A 139 1.97 -6.97 8.55
CA VAL A 139 1.80 -5.55 8.24
C VAL A 139 0.45 -5.34 7.58
N HIS A 140 -0.17 -4.21 7.88
CA HIS A 140 -1.48 -3.85 7.38
C HIS A 140 -1.34 -2.62 6.50
N GLY A 141 -2.04 -2.62 5.38
CA GLY A 141 -1.95 -1.52 4.45
C GLY A 141 -2.94 -1.64 3.30
N PHE A 142 -2.69 -0.85 2.27
CA PHE A 142 -3.44 -0.90 1.04
C PHE A 142 -2.50 -0.68 -0.16
N ARG A 143 -3.02 -0.99 -1.34
CA ARG A 143 -2.30 -0.83 -2.60
C ARG A 143 -2.83 0.39 -3.35
N ALA A 144 -1.94 1.19 -3.90
CA ALA A 144 -2.29 2.11 -4.99
C ALA A 144 -1.21 2.04 -6.08
N LYS A 145 -1.62 1.59 -7.27
CA LYS A 145 -0.71 1.25 -8.37
C LYS A 145 0.39 0.26 -7.89
N ALA A 146 1.66 0.61 -8.06
CA ALA A 146 2.78 -0.18 -7.58
C ALA A 146 3.04 -0.02 -6.07
N ALA A 147 2.58 1.07 -5.45
CA ALA A 147 2.89 1.34 -4.06
C ALA A 147 2.07 0.47 -3.08
N PHE A 148 2.75 -0.14 -2.11
CA PHE A 148 2.14 -0.65 -0.89
C PHE A 148 2.25 0.40 0.21
N PHE A 149 1.12 0.99 0.60
CA PHE A 149 1.05 1.91 1.72
C PHE A 149 0.94 1.12 3.01
N LEU A 150 2.06 0.99 3.72
CA LEU A 150 2.10 0.38 5.05
C LEU A 150 1.51 1.36 6.05
N VAL A 151 0.42 0.93 6.69
CA VAL A 151 -0.35 1.72 7.65
C VAL A 151 -0.04 1.29 9.08
N LEU A 152 -0.04 -0.03 9.34
CA LEU A 152 0.25 -0.58 10.67
C LEU A 152 1.31 -1.67 10.59
N LEU A 153 2.19 -1.66 11.60
CA LEU A 153 2.97 -2.83 11.98
C LEU A 153 2.15 -3.65 12.99
N ASP A 154 2.16 -4.97 12.86
CA ASP A 154 1.50 -5.85 13.82
C ASP A 154 2.46 -6.98 14.26
N ARG A 155 3.28 -6.66 15.26
CA ARG A 155 4.31 -7.55 15.83
C ARG A 155 3.71 -8.77 16.55
N GLU A 156 2.53 -8.61 17.14
CA GLU A 156 1.95 -9.57 18.09
C GLU A 156 0.55 -10.08 17.68
N HIS A 157 0.16 -9.92 16.42
CA HIS A 157 -1.18 -10.26 15.93
C HIS A 157 -2.32 -9.50 16.63
N ARG A 158 -2.04 -8.28 17.10
CA ARG A 158 -3.00 -7.50 17.89
C ARG A 158 -4.20 -7.11 17.05
N VAL A 159 -4.06 -6.88 15.74
CA VAL A 159 -5.16 -6.41 14.86
C VAL A 159 -6.26 -7.47 14.75
N PHE A 160 -5.88 -8.73 14.57
CA PHE A 160 -6.78 -9.89 14.53
C PHE A 160 -6.35 -10.93 15.57
N PRO A 161 -6.59 -10.67 16.87
CA PRO A 161 -6.20 -11.59 17.91
C PRO A 161 -6.98 -12.90 17.74
N SER A 162 -6.26 -14.02 17.81
CA SER A 162 -6.86 -15.36 17.72
C SER A 162 -7.53 -15.77 19.03
#